data_AF-A0A8S9HZ94-F1
#
_entry.id   AF-A0A8S9HZ94-F1
#
_cell.length_a   1.000
_cell.length_b   1.000
_cell.length_c   1.000
_cell.angle_alpha   90.00
_cell.angle_beta   90.00
_cell.angle_gamma   90.00
#
_symmetry.space_group_name_H-M   'P 1'
#
loop_
_entity.id
_entity.type
_entity.pdbx_description
1 polymer ?
#
loop_
_entity_poly.entity_id
_entity_poly.type
_entity_poly.pdbx_seq_one_letter_code
_entity_poly.pdbx_strand_id
1 'polypeptide(L)' 'MPTLTKIYSMEEVAAHNKQDDCWIVIDGKVYDVTPYMDEHPGGDDVLLAVTGTFFFFFYYYGL' A
#
# COMPACT_ATOMS: atom_id res chain seq x y z
N MET A 1 -6.84 -4.14 26.04
CA MET A 1 -6.68 -2.70 25.73
C MET A 1 -7.28 -2.51 24.34
N PRO A 2 -8.28 -1.63 24.13
CA PRO A 2 -8.78 -1.40 22.78
C PRO A 2 -7.66 -0.71 21.98
N THR A 3 -7.04 -1.45 21.06
CA THR A 3 -6.15 -0.85 20.08
C THR A 3 -7.01 0.06 19.21
N LEU A 4 -6.63 1.33 19.10
CA LEU A 4 -7.37 2.30 18.30
C LEU A 4 -7.14 1.98 16.82
N THR A 5 -7.92 1.04 16.27
CA THR A 5 -7.85 0.70 14.85
C THR A 5 -8.49 1.83 14.06
N LYS A 6 -7.66 2.65 13.42
CA LYS A 6 -8.14 3.71 12.53
C LYS A 6 -8.69 3.07 11.27
N ILE A 7 -9.95 3.38 10.95
CA ILE A 7 -10.63 2.92 9.74
C ILE A 7 -10.40 3.97 8.67
N TYR A 8 -9.93 3.52 7.52
CA TYR A 8 -9.70 4.37 6.35
C TYR A 8 -10.73 4.02 5.27
N SER A 9 -11.17 5.03 4.53
CA SER A 9 -11.96 4.80 3.33
C SER A 9 -11.05 4.43 2.16
N MET A 10 -11.57 3.71 1.16
CA MET A 10 -10.79 3.41 -0.04
C MET A 10 -10.38 4.68 -0.81
N GLU A 11 -11.18 5.74 -0.76
CA GLU A 11 -10.85 7.04 -1.36
C GLU A 11 -9.68 7.72 -0.64
N GLU A 12 -9.64 7.63 0.69
CA GLU A 12 -8.53 8.14 1.49
C GLU A 12 -7.25 7.38 1.16
N VAL A 13 -7.30 6.05 1.12
CA VAL A 13 -6.13 5.22 0.74
C VAL A 13 -5.68 5.52 -0.69
N ALA A 14 -6.61 5.74 -1.63
CA ALA A 14 -6.29 6.07 -3.01
C ALA A 14 -5.62 7.44 -3.20
N ALA A 15 -5.76 8.36 -2.24
CA ALA A 15 -5.09 9.65 -2.27
C ALA A 15 -3.58 9.55 -1.97
N HIS A 16 -3.16 8.51 -1.25
CA HIS A 16 -1.78 8.23 -0.89
C HIS A 16 -1.12 7.38 -1.98
N ASN A 17 -0.96 7.97 -3.19
CA ASN A 17 -0.52 7.28 -4.40
C ASN A 17 0.84 7.74 -4.97
N LYS A 18 1.71 8.29 -4.13
CA LYS A 18 2.99 8.86 -4.56
C LYS A 18 4.16 8.14 -3.92
N GLN A 19 5.34 8.27 -4.52
CA GLN A 19 6.56 7.66 -4.00
C GLN A 19 6.93 8.13 -2.59
N ASP A 20 6.67 9.40 -2.28
CA ASP A 20 6.87 10.02 -0.98
C ASP A 20 5.66 9.92 -0.05
N ASP A 21 4.57 9.28 -0.50
CA ASP A 21 3.33 9.09 0.23
C ASP A 21 2.55 7.90 -0.35
N CYS A 22 3.02 6.69 -0.01
CA CYS A 22 2.64 5.44 -0.69
C CYS A 22 1.91 4.49 0.27
N TRP A 23 0.60 4.34 0.12
CA TRP A 23 -0.18 3.38 0.92
C TRP A 23 -0.69 2.21 0.07
N ILE A 24 -0.68 1.03 0.68
CA ILE A 24 -1.21 -0.20 0.08
C ILE A 24 -2.17 -0.92 1.02
N VAL A 25 -3.09 -1.68 0.43
CA VAL A 25 -4.01 -2.54 1.20
C VAL A 25 -3.62 -4.00 1.05
N ILE A 26 -3.31 -4.66 2.17
CA ILE A 26 -3.02 -6.09 2.24
C ILE A 26 -3.99 -6.72 3.24
N ASP A 27 -4.76 -7.71 2.81
CA ASP A 27 -5.72 -8.44 3.66
C ASP A 27 -6.69 -7.51 4.43
N GLY A 28 -7.17 -6.46 3.75
CA GLY A 28 -8.09 -5.47 4.32
C GLY A 28 -7.45 -4.51 5.34
N LYS A 29 -6.13 -4.53 5.50
CA LYS A 29 -5.37 -3.60 6.34
C LYS A 29 -4.58 -2.64 5.48
N VAL A 30 -4.52 -1.38 5.92
CA VAL A 30 -3.76 -0.32 5.26
C VAL A 30 -2.35 -0.29 5.82
N TYR A 31 -1.36 -0.24 4.92
CA TYR A 31 0.06 -0.16 5.24
C TYR A 31 0.65 1.05 4.54
N ASP A 32 1.38 1.87 5.30
CA ASP A 32 2.25 2.89 4.76
C ASP A 32 3.60 2.24 4.41
N VAL A 33 3.90 2.21 3.10
CA VAL A 33 5.12 1.61 2.56
C VAL A 33 6.09 2.66 2.01
N THR A 34 5.82 3.94 2.24
CA THR A 34 6.71 5.06 1.91
C THR A 34 8.18 4.80 2.30
N PRO A 35 8.52 4.35 3.54
CA PRO A 35 9.92 4.10 3.90
C PRO A 35 10.53 2.87 3.23
N TYR A 36 9.72 2.04 2.57
CA TYR A 36 10.14 0.78 1.95
C TYR A 36 10.28 0.89 0.42
N MET A 37 9.91 2.05 -0.16
CA MET A 37 9.97 2.28 -1.61
C MET A 37 11.39 2.11 -2.17
N ASP A 38 12.39 2.63 -1.47
CA ASP A 38 13.80 2.57 -1.90
C ASP A 38 14.49 1.23 -1.59
N GLU A 39 13.95 0.45 -0.65
CA GLU A 39 14.50 -0.84 -0.22
C GLU A 39 13.85 -2.04 -0.93
N HIS A 40 12.82 -1.80 -1.75
CA HIS A 40 12.08 -2.87 -2.40
C HIS A 40 12.93 -3.57 -3.49
N PRO A 41 13.23 -4.87 -3.37
CA PRO A 41 14.08 -5.59 -4.33
C PRO A 41 13.52 -5.65 -5.75
N GLY A 42 12.22 -5.43 -5.93
CA GLY A 42 11.53 -5.38 -7.23
C GLY A 42 11.44 -3.98 -7.85
N GLY A 43 12.01 -2.95 -7.21
CA GLY A 43 11.89 -1.56 -7.62
C GLY A 43 10.61 -0.89 -7.12
N ASP A 44 10.67 0.43 -7.03
CA ASP A 44 9.60 1.37 -6.72
C ASP A 44 8.46 1.34 -7.77
N ASP A 45 8.79 1.05 -9.03
CA ASP A 45 7.84 0.96 -10.14
C ASP A 45 6.65 0.01 -9.87
N VAL A 46 6.92 -1.15 -9.25
CA VAL A 46 5.88 -2.16 -8.94
C VAL A 46 4.98 -1.66 -7.82
N LEU A 47 5.53 -0.96 -6.83
CA LEU A 47 4.78 -0.39 -5.71
C LEU A 47 3.96 0.83 -6.13
N LEU A 48 4.48 1.66 -7.03
CA LEU A 48 3.78 2.78 -7.67
C LEU A 48 2.57 2.31 -8.50
N ALA A 49 2.72 1.21 -9.25
CA ALA A 49 1.63 0.65 -10.06
C ALA A 49 0.41 0.18 -9.24
N VAL A 50 0.62 -0.15 -7.97
CA VAL A 50 -0.38 -0.69 -7.05
C VAL A 50 -0.75 0.27 -5.92
N THR A 51 -0.11 1.45 -5.87
CA THR A 51 -0.36 2.39 -4.80
C THR A 51 -1.81 2.88 -4.83
N GLY A 52 -2.44 2.96 -3.66
CA GLY A 52 -3.83 3.37 -3.55
C GLY A 52 -4.84 2.29 -3.96
N THR A 53 -4.38 1.06 -4.24
CA THR A 53 -5.23 -0.08 -4.61
C THR A 53 -4.94 -1.33 -3.79
N PHE A 54 -5.73 -2.39 -4.00
CA PHE A 54 -5.56 -3.67 -3.30
C PHE A 54 -4.33 -4.43 -3.83
N PHE A 55 -3.27 -4.47 -3.03
CA PHE A 55 -2.02 -5.17 -3.35
C PHE A 55 -2.17 -6.70 -3.38
N PHE A 56 -3.27 -7.22 -2.83
CA PHE A 56 -3.59 -8.66 -2.82
C PHE A 56 -3.59 -9.29 -4.23
N PHE A 57 -3.88 -8.50 -5.27
CA PHE A 57 -3.92 -9.00 -6.65
C PHE A 57 -2.52 -9.31 -7.23
N PHE A 58 -1.45 -8.66 -6.78
CA PHE A 58 -0.11 -8.94 -7.33
C PHE A 58 0.60 -10.06 -6.56
N TYR A 59 0.46 -10.09 -5.23
CA TYR A 59 1.06 -11.12 -4.39
C TYR A 59 0.58 -12.55 -4.74
N TYR A 60 -0.68 -12.71 -5.18
CA TYR A 60 -1.23 -14.02 -5.53
C TYR A 60 -1.01 -14.41 -7.00
N TYR A 61 -0.86 -13.44 -7.91
CA TYR A 61 -0.73 -13.69 -9.34
C TYR A 61 0.70 -13.57 -9.88
N GLY A 62 1.67 -13.16 -9.05
CA GLY A 62 3.09 -13.28 -9.33
C GLY A 62 3.58 -12.45 -10.52
N LEU A 63 3.00 -11.26 -10.71
CA LEU A 63 3.46 -10.26 -11.67
C LEU A 63 4.37 -9.22 -11.00
#